data_AF-A0A212UHC2-F1
#
_entry.id   AF-A0A212UHC2-F1
#
_cell.length_a   1.000
_cell.length_b   1.000
_cell.length_c   1.000
_cell.angle_alpha   90.00
_cell.angle_beta   90.00
_cell.angle_gamma   90.00
#
_symmetry.space_group_name_H-M   'P 1'
#
loop_
_entity.id
_entity.type
_entity.pdbx_description
1 polymer ?
#
loop_
_entity_poly.entity_id
_entity_poly.type
_entity_poly.pdbx_seq_one_letter_code
_entity_poly.pdbx_strand_id
1 'polypeptide(L)' 'MMKDDELQFMQEQLEATELLFCATCQQETLHAHVEVLERYALATEFLMECTACDTRRMWMSLEMPD' A
#
# COMPACT_ATOMS: atom_id res chain seq x y z
N MET A 1 -22.73 14.64 10.80
CA MET A 1 -21.71 15.19 9.89
C MET A 1 -20.29 14.74 10.23
N MET A 2 -19.88 14.56 11.50
CA MET A 2 -18.50 14.09 11.80
C MET A 2 -18.20 12.61 11.48
N LYS A 3 -19.21 11.74 11.34
CA LYS A 3 -18.99 10.31 11.07
C LYS A 3 -18.56 10.00 9.64
N ASP A 4 -18.93 10.85 8.69
CA ASP A 4 -18.68 10.59 7.27
C ASP A 4 -17.23 10.93 6.92
N ASP A 5 -16.69 11.99 7.52
CA ASP A 5 -15.29 12.41 7.35
C ASP A 5 -14.30 11.38 7.92
N GLU A 6 -14.60 10.78 9.08
CA GLU A 6 -13.77 9.72 9.69
C GLU A 6 -13.74 8.45 8.84
N LEU A 7 -14.89 8.08 8.27
CA LEU A 7 -15.00 6.91 7.41
C LEU A 7 -14.23 7.10 6.10
N GLN A 8 -14.36 8.29 5.50
CA GLN A 8 -13.63 8.63 4.28
C GLN A 8 -12.12 8.66 4.52
N PHE A 9 -11.67 9.24 5.62
CA PHE A 9 -10.26 9.21 6.01
C PHE A 9 -9.74 7.77 6.14
N MET A 10 -10.49 6.86 6.79
CA MET A 10 -10.10 5.46 6.87
C MET A 10 -10.07 4.75 5.52
N GLN A 11 -10.97 5.10 4.59
CA GLN A 11 -10.95 4.56 3.22
C GLN A 11 -9.71 5.02 2.45
N GLU A 12 -9.37 6.30 2.53
CA GLU A 12 -8.15 6.84 1.90
C GLU A 12 -6.89 6.18 2.46
N GLN A 13 -6.84 5.91 3.77
CA GLN A 13 -5.73 5.16 4.37
C GLN A 13 -5.66 3.72 3.87
N LEU A 14 -6.80 3.05 3.65
CA LEU A 14 -6.83 1.69 3.12
C LEU A 14 -6.43 1.63 1.65
N GLU A 15 -6.88 2.57 0.82
CA GLU A 15 -6.47 2.71 -0.59
C GLU A 15 -4.98 2.98 -0.72
N ALA A 16 -4.37 3.62 0.29
CA ALA A 16 -2.93 3.82 0.37
C ALA A 16 -2.15 2.60 0.90
N THR A 17 -2.80 1.45 1.09
CA THR A 17 -2.17 0.22 1.61
C THR A 17 -2.51 -1.01 0.79
N GLU A 18 -1.59 -1.97 0.79
CA GLU A 18 -1.75 -3.28 0.17
C GLU A 18 -1.62 -4.38 1.23
N LEU A 19 -2.48 -5.41 1.16
CA LEU A 19 -2.35 -6.59 2.01
C LEU A 19 -1.35 -7.56 1.37
N LEU A 20 -0.15 -7.66 1.97
CA LEU A 20 0.95 -8.47 1.43
C LEU A 20 1.57 -9.34 2.52
N PHE A 21 2.14 -10.48 2.14
CA PHE A 21 2.95 -11.29 3.05
C PHE A 21 4.26 -10.56 3.42
N CYS A 22 4.49 -10.32 4.71
CA CYS A 22 5.73 -9.73 5.22
C CYS A 22 6.72 -10.82 5.60
N ALA A 23 7.92 -10.82 5.01
CA ALA A 23 8.96 -11.79 5.31
C ALA A 23 9.50 -11.68 6.75
N THR A 24 9.45 -10.48 7.35
CA THR A 24 9.86 -10.25 8.75
C THR A 24 8.80 -10.72 9.74
N CYS A 25 7.52 -10.39 9.51
CA CYS A 25 6.43 -10.80 10.39
C CYS A 25 6.00 -12.27 10.18
N GLN A 26 6.34 -12.86 9.02
CA GLN A 26 5.93 -14.20 8.58
C GLN A 26 4.41 -14.39 8.51
N GLN A 27 3.67 -13.32 8.21
CA GLN A 27 2.22 -13.33 8.06
C GLN A 27 1.79 -12.24 7.07
N GLU A 28 0.52 -12.25 6.68
CA GLU A 28 -0.07 -11.16 5.91
C GLU A 28 -0.22 -9.92 6.79
N THR A 29 0.23 -8.78 6.26
CA THR A 29 0.17 -7.48 6.94
C THR A 29 -0.15 -6.39 5.93
N LEU A 30 -0.75 -5.30 6.38
CA LEU A 30 -0.87 -4.09 5.57
C LEU A 30 0.51 -3.48 5.35
N HIS A 31 0.76 -3.05 4.12
CA HIS A 31 1.95 -2.29 3.74
C HIS A 31 1.50 -0.98 3.11
N ALA A 32 2.02 0.14 3.61
CA ALA A 32 1.69 1.47 3.10
C ALA A 32 2.57 1.85 1.91
N HIS A 33 1.99 2.55 0.94
CA HIS A 33 2.74 3.22 -0.14
C HIS A 33 3.60 4.35 0.45
N VAL A 34 4.93 4.23 0.37
CA VAL A 34 5.87 5.25 0.87
C VAL A 34 6.35 6.17 -0.26
N GLU A 35 6.79 5.58 -1.36
CA GLU A 35 7.38 6.31 -2.48
C GLU A 35 7.09 5.58 -3.80
N VAL A 36 6.88 6.34 -4.87
CA VAL A 36 6.88 5.81 -6.24
C VAL A 36 8.33 5.78 -6.72
N LEU A 37 8.89 4.60 -6.95
CA LEU A 37 10.25 4.44 -7.43
C LEU A 37 10.34 4.65 -8.94
N GLU A 38 9.45 4.00 -9.70
CA GLU A 38 9.42 4.12 -11.15
C GLU A 38 8.01 3.90 -11.71
N ARG A 39 7.69 4.58 -12.83
CA ARG A 39 6.44 4.40 -13.58
C ARG A 39 6.74 3.84 -14.96
N TYR A 40 6.11 2.72 -15.28
CA TYR A 40 6.16 2.05 -16.55
C TYR A 40 4.87 2.29 -17.33
N ALA A 41 4.83 1.83 -18.59
CA ALA A 41 3.66 2.00 -19.44
C ALA A 41 2.39 1.28 -18.94
N LEU A 42 2.54 0.23 -18.11
CA LEU A 42 1.44 -0.62 -17.62
C LEU A 42 1.62 -1.04 -16.15
N ALA A 43 2.53 -0.38 -15.42
CA ALA A 43 2.84 -0.73 -14.05
C ALA A 43 3.49 0.43 -13.31
N THR A 44 3.33 0.47 -12.00
CA THR A 44 4.08 1.37 -11.12
C THR A 44 4.82 0.56 -10.06
N GLU A 45 6.11 0.85 -9.88
CA GLU A 45 6.92 0.30 -8.80
C GLU A 45 6.91 1.25 -7.60
N PHE A 46 6.62 0.68 -6.43
CA PHE A 46 6.54 1.39 -5.17
C PHE A 46 7.56 0.86 -4.16
N LEU A 47 8.08 1.77 -3.35
CA LEU A 47 8.61 1.44 -2.05
C LEU A 47 7.44 1.36 -1.07
N MET A 48 7.31 0.19 -0.44
CA MET A 48 6.27 -0.10 0.54
C MET A 48 6.88 -0.34 1.91
N GLU A 49 6.17 0.01 2.97
CA GLU A 49 6.59 -0.23 4.35
C GLU A 49 5.52 -1.02 5.11
N CYS A 50 5.93 -2.12 5.75
CA CYS A 50 5.05 -2.93 6.58
C CYS A 50 4.61 -2.12 7.80
N THR A 51 3.31 -1.92 7.99
CA THR A 51 2.78 -1.11 9.11
C THR A 51 2.91 -1.79 10.48
N ALA A 52 3.39 -3.04 10.52
CA ALA A 52 3.58 -3.82 11.73
C ALA A 52 5.04 -3.89 12.23
N CYS A 53 6.02 -3.84 11.32
CA CYS A 53 7.44 -3.99 11.68
C CYS A 53 8.39 -3.01 11.00
N ASP A 54 7.85 -2.06 10.23
CA ASP A 54 8.58 -1.00 9.51
C ASP A 54 9.60 -1.52 8.47
N THR A 55 9.60 -2.82 8.17
CA THR A 55 10.41 -3.38 7.09
C THR A 55 9.91 -2.88 5.74
N ARG A 56 10.85 -2.45 4.90
CA ARG A 56 10.58 -1.96 3.55
C ARG A 56 10.75 -3.03 2.49
N ARG A 57 9.94 -2.94 1.44
CA ARG A 57 10.02 -3.81 0.25
C ARG A 57 9.67 -3.04 -1.01
N MET A 58 10.12 -3.54 -2.15
CA MET A 58 9.60 -3.12 -3.45
C MET A 58 8.33 -3.90 -3.77
N TRP A 59 7.38 -3.23 -4.42
CA TRP A 59 6.13 -3.82 -4.90
C TRP A 59 5.77 -3.24 -6.27
N MET A 60 5.28 -4.10 -7.16
CA MET A 60 4.89 -3.70 -8.51
C MET A 60 3.38 -3.82 -8.64
N SER A 61 2.71 -2.68 -8.78
CA SER A 61 1.27 -2.64 -9.08
C SER A 61 1.09 -2.59 -10.58
N LEU A 62 0.30 -3.52 -11.13
CA LEU A 62 -0.05 -3.53 -12.53
C LEU A 62 -1.25 -2.62 -12.77
N GLU A 63 -1.14 -1.71 -13.72
CA GLU A 63 -2.27 -0.92 -14.17
C GLU A 63 -3.11 -1.81 -15.09
N MET A 64 -4.19 -2.40 -14.55
CA MET A 64 -5.16 -3.08 -15.41
C MET A 64 -5.96 -2.02 -16.16
N PRO A 65 -6.05 -2.08 -17.50
CA PRO A 65 -6.96 -1.21 -18.23
C PRO A 65 -8.40 -1.56 -17.83
N ASP A 66 -9.16 -0.55 -17.41
CA ASP A 66 -10.59 -0.63 -17.08
C ASP A 66 -11.44 -1.25 -18.20
#